data_AF-A0A397UUZ3-F1
#
_entry.id   AF-A0A397UUZ3-F1
#
_cell.length_a   1.000
_cell.length_b   1.000
_cell.length_c   1.000
_cell.angle_alpha   90.00
_cell.angle_beta   90.00
_cell.angle_gamma   90.00
#
_symmetry.space_group_name_H-M   'P 1'
#
loop_
_entity.id
_entity.type
_entity.pdbx_description
1 polymer ?
#
loop_
_entity_poly.entity_id
_entity_poly.type
_entity_poly.pdbx_seq_one_letter_code
_entity_poly.pdbx_strand_id
1 'polypeptide(L)'
;MTKRTTADGVCYPIPTDYIIRLNISGVEATCLTEYQFNGKVKFIVNWVSNKNKEESVTSEQSASHTAQLFLKKLQGNENSRLSGIILFGFDLNCLDQKHINAQAKSTQSHVRKKEYNDLKSESQQNKRLKSLGEDVHNSIKLQFMQHNFQNANLEHLTIYASTQDIKFQYVSNKTKEITDQELDSIVRACDESLVSRDGYRRLSAVIPSMVREYLIAERRQLIDNAMDNLIPITTFQIQPNMKFISGNLLALDNSTDSLDNIKILPTDIGNGAY
;
A
#
# COMPACT_ATOMS: atom_id res chain seq x y z
N MET A 1 29.16 23.19 -18.68
CA MET A 1 27.79 22.78 -18.31
C MET A 1 27.87 21.61 -17.36
N THR A 2 27.48 21.81 -16.11
CA THR A 2 27.40 20.81 -15.00
C THR A 2 25.98 20.26 -14.84
N LYS A 3 25.14 20.42 -15.86
CA LYS A 3 23.69 20.17 -15.80
C LYS A 3 23.21 19.66 -17.15
N ARG A 4 22.48 18.54 -17.17
CA ARG A 4 21.72 18.05 -18.32
C ARG A 4 20.36 18.75 -18.29
N THR A 5 19.95 19.35 -19.41
CA THR A 5 18.62 19.97 -19.56
C THR A 5 17.69 18.94 -20.17
N THR A 6 16.61 18.57 -19.49
CA THR A 6 15.53 17.77 -20.10
C THR A 6 14.64 18.65 -20.98
N ALA A 7 13.75 18.04 -21.77
CA ALA A 7 12.75 18.78 -22.57
C ALA A 7 11.91 19.76 -21.72
N ASP A 8 11.78 19.48 -20.42
CA ASP A 8 11.06 20.32 -19.45
C ASP A 8 11.95 21.38 -18.75
N GLY A 9 13.22 21.54 -19.17
CA GLY A 9 14.13 22.54 -18.62
C GLY A 9 14.78 22.16 -17.28
N VAL A 10 14.56 20.95 -16.76
CA VAL A 10 15.10 20.53 -15.46
C VAL A 10 16.58 20.20 -15.58
N CYS A 11 17.38 20.78 -14.67
CA CYS A 11 18.83 20.65 -14.62
C CYS A 11 19.28 19.85 -13.39
N TYR A 12 19.88 18.68 -13.61
CA TYR A 12 20.33 17.80 -12.51
C TYR A 12 21.81 18.01 -12.16
N PRO A 13 22.17 18.07 -10.86
CA PRO A 13 23.57 17.99 -10.45
C PRO A 13 24.11 16.57 -10.69
N ILE A 14 25.33 16.48 -11.20
CA ILE A 14 26.06 15.21 -11.37
C ILE A 14 26.36 14.62 -9.98
N PRO A 15 26.21 13.31 -9.74
CA PRO A 15 26.53 12.71 -8.45
C PRO A 15 27.99 12.94 -8.04
N THR A 16 28.24 13.17 -6.74
CA THR A 16 29.59 13.14 -6.17
C THR A 16 30.16 11.72 -6.33
N ASP A 17 31.45 11.61 -6.67
CA ASP A 17 32.14 10.35 -6.91
C ASP A 17 31.52 9.52 -8.05
N TYR A 18 30.91 10.18 -9.04
CA TYR A 18 30.48 9.51 -10.26
C TYR A 18 31.70 8.98 -11.01
N ILE A 19 31.68 7.69 -11.36
CA ILE A 19 32.74 7.01 -12.10
C ILE A 19 32.14 6.29 -13.29
N ILE A 20 32.76 6.48 -14.45
CA ILE A 20 32.50 5.68 -15.66
C ILE A 20 33.81 5.16 -16.24
N ARG A 21 33.77 3.92 -16.72
CA ARG A 21 34.86 3.31 -17.48
C ARG A 21 34.40 3.12 -18.91
N LEU A 22 35.23 3.54 -19.86
CA LEU A 22 34.93 3.41 -21.27
C LEU A 22 36.20 3.20 -22.08
N ASN A 23 36.04 2.60 -23.26
CA ASN A 23 37.11 2.45 -24.23
C ASN A 23 36.92 3.52 -25.32
N ILE A 24 37.90 4.41 -25.47
CA ILE A 24 37.93 5.43 -26.52
C ILE A 24 39.17 5.20 -27.37
N SER A 25 38.97 4.98 -28.67
CA SER A 25 40.06 4.80 -29.63
C SER A 25 41.08 3.73 -29.22
N GLY A 26 40.63 2.66 -28.57
CA GLY A 26 41.48 1.56 -28.10
C GLY A 26 42.13 1.81 -26.73
N VAL A 27 41.85 2.94 -26.08
CA VAL A 27 42.38 3.27 -24.74
C VAL A 27 41.26 3.16 -23.71
N GLU A 28 41.49 2.34 -22.68
CA GLU A 28 40.61 2.29 -21.52
C GLU A 28 40.83 3.52 -20.62
N ALA A 29 39.77 4.32 -20.47
CA ALA A 29 39.77 5.52 -19.66
C ALA A 29 38.72 5.41 -18.55
N THR A 30 39.08 5.90 -17.37
CA THR A 30 38.18 6.07 -16.22
C THR A 30 37.93 7.56 -16.03
N CYS A 31 36.67 7.97 -16.12
CA CYS A 31 36.26 9.36 -15.89
C CYS A 31 35.59 9.49 -14.53
N LEU A 32 35.98 10.52 -13.76
CA LEU A 32 35.47 10.78 -12.41
C LEU A 32 35.05 12.24 -12.23
N THR A 33 34.08 12.48 -11.35
CA THR A 33 33.74 13.83 -10.89
C THR A 33 33.87 13.97 -9.38
N GLU A 34 34.59 14.99 -8.94
CA GLU A 34 34.79 15.32 -7.53
C GLU A 34 34.21 16.72 -7.23
N TYR A 35 33.45 16.86 -6.16
CA TYR A 35 33.00 18.17 -5.69
C TYR A 35 34.04 18.78 -4.75
N GLN A 36 34.43 20.02 -5.03
CA GLN A 36 35.28 20.80 -4.14
C GLN A 36 34.45 21.50 -3.06
N PHE A 37 35.09 21.89 -1.96
CA PHE A 37 34.45 22.65 -0.85
C PHE A 37 33.72 23.93 -1.30
N ASN A 38 34.13 24.52 -2.43
CA ASN A 38 33.50 25.71 -3.03
C ASN A 38 32.27 25.38 -3.90
N GLY A 39 31.84 24.12 -3.96
CA GLY A 39 30.72 23.65 -4.78
C GLY A 39 31.03 23.48 -6.26
N LYS A 40 32.27 23.72 -6.72
CA LYS A 40 32.68 23.45 -8.10
C LYS A 40 32.96 21.97 -8.31
N VAL A 41 32.67 21.49 -9.51
CA VAL A 41 32.93 20.11 -9.93
C VAL A 41 34.26 20.06 -10.66
N LYS A 42 35.16 19.22 -10.18
CA LYS A 42 36.39 18.83 -10.84
C LYS A 42 36.14 17.58 -11.66
N PHE A 43 36.43 17.67 -12.95
CA PHE A 43 36.32 16.59 -13.92
C PHE A 43 37.69 15.96 -14.12
N ILE A 44 37.77 14.64 -14.02
CA ILE A 44 39.03 13.89 -14.05
C ILE A 44 38.91 12.76 -15.07
N VAL A 45 39.94 12.56 -15.87
CA VAL A 45 40.06 11.41 -16.78
C VAL A 45 41.41 10.77 -16.53
N ASN A 46 41.40 9.48 -16.18
CA ASN A 46 42.58 8.66 -15.94
C ASN A 46 42.66 7.56 -16.99
N TRP A 47 43.85 7.29 -17.52
CA TRP A 47 44.08 6.18 -18.45
C TRP A 47 45.51 5.67 -18.34
N VAL A 48 45.75 4.48 -18.87
CA VAL A 48 47.10 3.94 -19.03
C VAL A 48 47.53 4.21 -20.47
N SER A 49 48.65 4.94 -20.65
CA SER A 49 49.20 5.19 -21.98
C SER A 49 49.91 3.95 -22.53
N ASN A 50 50.20 3.94 -23.83
CA ASN A 50 50.89 2.83 -24.51
C ASN A 50 52.27 2.49 -23.93
N LYS A 51 52.82 3.35 -23.05
CA LYS A 51 54.08 3.12 -22.32
C LYS A 51 53.86 2.49 -20.93
N ASN A 52 52.68 1.93 -20.66
CA ASN A 52 52.25 1.44 -19.34
C ASN A 52 52.36 2.50 -18.24
N LYS A 53 52.18 3.78 -18.59
CA LYS A 53 52.24 4.89 -17.65
C LYS A 53 50.84 5.38 -17.36
N GLU A 54 50.50 5.47 -16.08
CA GLU A 54 49.26 6.12 -15.64
C GLU A 54 49.33 7.61 -15.95
N GLU A 55 48.35 8.08 -16.71
CA GLU A 55 48.19 9.48 -17.06
C GLU A 55 46.81 9.99 -16.64
N SER A 56 46.75 11.28 -16.33
CA SER A 56 45.52 11.97 -16.00
C SER A 56 45.44 13.35 -16.63
N VAL A 57 44.21 13.80 -16.85
CA VAL A 57 43.87 15.20 -17.10
C VAL A 57 42.73 15.61 -16.17
N THR A 58 42.75 16.87 -15.76
CA THR A 58 41.72 17.42 -14.88
C THR A 58 41.30 18.81 -15.32
N SER A 59 40.04 19.18 -15.09
CA SER A 59 39.55 20.54 -15.28
C SER A 59 38.41 20.86 -14.33
N GLU A 60 38.37 22.09 -13.84
CA GLU A 60 37.23 22.65 -13.10
C GLU A 60 36.31 23.50 -14.00
N GLN A 61 36.68 23.70 -15.27
CA GLN A 61 35.90 24.55 -16.19
C GLN A 61 34.67 23.80 -16.72
N SER A 62 34.87 22.61 -17.27
CA SER A 62 33.80 21.74 -17.75
C SER A 62 34.28 20.34 -18.13
N ALA A 63 33.35 19.39 -18.21
CA ALA A 63 33.58 18.07 -18.79
C ALA A 63 34.15 18.15 -20.21
N SER A 64 33.61 19.05 -21.05
CA SER A 64 34.07 19.21 -22.44
C SER A 64 35.50 19.76 -22.54
N HIS A 65 35.90 20.64 -21.62
CA HIS A 65 37.28 21.10 -21.55
C HIS A 65 38.23 19.95 -21.19
N THR A 66 37.84 19.11 -20.23
CA THR A 66 38.61 17.90 -19.88
C THR A 66 38.71 16.93 -21.05
N ALA A 67 37.62 16.74 -21.79
CA ALA A 67 37.58 15.90 -22.99
C ALA A 67 38.55 16.40 -24.07
N GLN A 68 38.65 17.71 -24.25
CA GLN A 68 39.62 18.32 -25.17
C GLN A 68 41.05 18.10 -24.69
N LEU A 69 41.35 18.29 -23.40
CA LEU A 69 42.68 18.02 -22.83
C LEU A 69 43.08 16.55 -23.01
N PHE A 70 42.14 15.64 -22.79
CA PHE A 70 42.34 14.20 -22.97
C PHE A 70 42.67 13.86 -24.43
N LEU A 71 41.87 14.36 -25.39
CA LEU A 71 42.14 14.14 -26.81
C LEU A 71 43.47 14.74 -27.27
N LYS A 72 43.81 15.95 -26.81
CA LYS A 72 45.10 16.58 -27.13
C LYS A 72 46.27 15.70 -26.71
N LYS A 73 46.17 15.04 -25.54
CA LYS A 73 47.19 14.09 -25.09
C LYS A 73 47.20 12.77 -25.87
N LEU A 74 46.06 12.27 -26.31
CA LEU A 74 45.97 11.00 -27.05
C LEU A 74 46.43 11.10 -28.51
N GLN A 75 45.97 12.13 -29.23
CA GLN A 75 46.09 12.19 -30.68
C GLN A 75 46.93 13.38 -31.18
N GLY A 76 47.35 14.29 -30.30
CA GLY A 76 48.13 15.48 -30.68
C GLY A 76 47.41 16.46 -31.62
N ASN A 77 46.16 16.20 -32.00
CA ASN A 77 45.41 16.97 -32.98
C ASN A 77 44.41 17.90 -32.29
N GLU A 78 44.48 19.19 -32.60
CA GLU A 78 43.62 20.22 -31.99
C GLU A 78 42.20 20.26 -32.56
N ASN A 79 41.95 19.59 -33.70
CA ASN A 79 40.68 19.69 -34.42
C ASN A 79 39.64 18.63 -34.00
N SER A 80 40.04 17.60 -33.25
CA SER A 80 39.12 16.56 -32.77
C SER A 80 38.26 17.08 -31.61
N ARG A 81 36.94 16.98 -31.74
CA ARG A 81 35.98 17.43 -30.71
C ARG A 81 35.29 16.22 -30.08
N LEU A 82 35.64 15.92 -28.83
CA LEU A 82 34.91 14.95 -28.01
C LEU A 82 33.97 15.70 -27.07
N SER A 83 32.69 15.31 -27.08
CA SER A 83 31.72 15.85 -26.14
C SER A 83 32.03 15.37 -24.73
N GLY A 84 32.13 16.31 -23.77
CA GLY A 84 32.27 15.97 -22.36
C GLY A 84 31.06 15.19 -21.83
N ILE A 85 29.87 15.42 -22.39
CA ILE A 85 28.65 14.67 -22.00
C ILE A 85 28.82 13.19 -22.33
N ILE A 86 29.34 12.88 -23.52
CA ILE A 86 29.57 11.51 -23.99
C ILE A 86 30.73 10.86 -23.23
N LEU A 87 31.85 11.58 -23.08
CA LEU A 87 33.02 11.07 -22.37
C LEU A 87 32.69 10.69 -20.91
N PHE A 88 31.90 11.51 -20.23
CA PHE A 88 31.47 11.26 -18.87
C PHE A 88 30.13 10.51 -18.78
N GLY A 89 29.56 10.03 -19.90
CA GLY A 89 28.32 9.25 -19.91
C GLY A 89 27.14 9.92 -19.20
N PHE A 90 27.05 11.25 -19.21
CA PHE A 90 25.96 11.98 -18.55
C PHE A 90 24.62 11.85 -19.28
N ASP A 91 24.64 11.34 -20.51
CA ASP A 91 23.47 11.03 -21.34
C ASP A 91 22.94 9.60 -21.17
N LEU A 92 23.59 8.78 -20.32
CA LEU A 92 23.16 7.40 -20.08
C LEU A 92 21.78 7.34 -19.41
N ASN A 93 20.86 6.58 -20.02
CA ASN A 93 19.49 6.38 -19.50
C ASN A 93 19.44 5.85 -18.05
N CYS A 94 20.47 5.12 -17.60
CA CYS A 94 20.54 4.62 -16.24
C CYS A 94 20.73 5.74 -15.20
N LEU A 95 21.33 6.88 -15.58
CA LEU A 95 21.39 8.07 -14.74
C LEU A 95 20.00 8.72 -14.63
N ASP A 96 19.27 8.82 -15.74
CA ASP A 96 17.91 9.37 -15.73
C ASP A 96 16.98 8.53 -14.83
N GLN A 97 17.06 7.20 -14.92
CA GLN A 97 16.31 6.31 -14.02
C GLN A 97 16.70 6.51 -12.55
N LYS A 98 17.98 6.68 -12.24
CA LYS A 98 18.43 7.00 -10.88
C LYS A 98 17.93 8.37 -10.42
N HIS A 99 17.91 9.38 -11.29
CA HIS A 99 17.36 10.70 -11.00
C HIS A 99 15.85 10.66 -10.78
N ILE A 100 15.09 9.94 -11.61
CA ILE A 100 13.64 9.73 -11.44
C ILE A 100 13.36 9.01 -10.12
N ASN A 101 14.14 7.99 -9.78
CA ASN A 101 14.01 7.27 -8.50
C ASN A 101 14.40 8.16 -7.30
N ALA A 102 15.42 9.01 -7.42
CA ALA A 102 15.79 9.97 -6.39
C ALA A 102 14.74 11.09 -6.25
N GLN A 103 14.14 11.54 -7.35
CA GLN A 103 13.02 12.48 -7.35
C GLN A 103 11.78 11.84 -6.75
N ALA A 104 11.42 10.59 -7.07
CA ALA A 104 10.32 9.88 -6.44
C ALA A 104 10.51 9.77 -4.91
N LYS A 105 11.76 9.66 -4.44
CA LYS A 105 12.11 9.75 -3.01
C LYS A 105 12.07 11.17 -2.44
N SER A 106 12.30 12.21 -3.26
CA SER A 106 12.33 13.63 -2.87
C SER A 106 10.98 14.35 -2.98
N THR A 107 10.08 13.92 -3.88
CA THR A 107 8.69 14.41 -3.99
C THR A 107 7.77 13.73 -2.98
N GLN A 108 8.24 12.69 -2.27
CA GLN A 108 7.81 12.47 -0.89
C GLN A 108 8.34 13.61 -0.03
N SER A 109 7.62 14.73 -0.11
CA SER A 109 7.84 15.96 0.61
C SER A 109 8.49 15.73 1.99
N HIS A 110 9.49 16.53 2.31
CA HIS A 110 9.68 17.04 3.66
C HIS A 110 8.48 17.91 4.10
N VAL A 111 7.24 17.43 3.92
CA VAL A 111 6.18 17.78 4.87
C VAL A 111 6.73 17.21 6.17
N ARG A 112 7.19 18.09 7.07
CA ARG A 112 7.59 17.74 8.44
C ARG A 112 6.45 16.95 9.03
N LYS A 113 6.59 15.64 8.90
CA LYS A 113 5.62 14.64 9.22
C LYS A 113 5.61 14.71 10.74
N LYS A 114 4.57 15.29 11.36
CA LYS A 114 4.48 15.53 12.82
C LYS A 114 5.02 14.33 13.60
N GLU A 115 5.68 14.57 14.73
CA GLU A 115 6.17 13.48 15.55
C GLU A 115 5.03 12.53 15.90
N TYR A 116 5.35 11.24 16.06
CA TYR A 116 4.33 10.22 16.31
C TYR A 116 3.51 10.55 17.56
N ASN A 117 4.17 11.06 18.60
CA ASN A 117 3.56 11.46 19.87
C ASN A 117 2.72 12.75 19.75
N ASP A 118 2.95 13.58 18.73
CA ASP A 118 2.19 14.81 18.47
C ASP A 118 0.89 14.58 17.68
N LEU A 119 0.59 13.34 17.31
CA LEU A 119 -0.62 12.97 16.60
C LEU A 119 -1.82 13.04 17.55
N LYS A 120 -2.85 13.80 17.15
CA LYS A 120 -4.00 14.10 18.00
C LYS A 120 -4.96 12.93 18.20
N SER A 121 -4.93 11.93 17.31
CA SER A 121 -5.86 10.80 17.37
C SER A 121 -5.17 9.46 17.14
N GLU A 122 -5.67 8.43 17.80
CA GLU A 122 -5.25 7.05 17.61
C GLU A 122 -5.40 6.61 16.15
N SER A 123 -6.43 7.09 15.43
CA SER A 123 -6.60 6.78 14.00
C SER A 123 -5.42 7.28 13.16
N GLN A 124 -4.89 8.47 13.45
CA GLN A 124 -3.70 9.00 12.77
C GLN A 124 -2.45 8.20 13.13
N GLN A 125 -2.30 7.83 14.40
CA GLN A 125 -1.22 6.98 14.86
C GLN A 125 -1.25 5.61 14.17
N ASN A 126 -2.41 4.95 14.12
CA ASN A 126 -2.61 3.65 13.49
C ASN A 126 -2.35 3.69 11.98
N LYS A 127 -2.80 4.74 11.27
CA LYS A 127 -2.47 4.92 9.84
C LYS A 127 -0.96 5.03 9.62
N ARG A 128 -0.27 5.70 10.53
CA ARG A 128 1.17 5.90 10.43
C ARG A 128 1.96 4.65 10.76
N LEU A 129 1.54 3.91 11.78
CA LEU A 129 2.07 2.57 12.06
C LEU A 129 1.86 1.66 10.85
N LYS A 130 0.65 1.62 10.28
CA LYS A 130 0.36 0.81 9.08
C LYS A 130 1.31 1.14 7.92
N SER A 131 1.48 2.41 7.59
CA SER A 131 2.40 2.85 6.54
C SER A 131 3.85 2.45 6.84
N LEU A 132 4.32 2.62 8.08
CA LEU A 132 5.66 2.18 8.48
C LEU A 132 5.82 0.66 8.33
N GLY A 133 4.81 -0.10 8.75
CA GLY A 133 4.79 -1.55 8.63
C GLY A 133 4.88 -2.01 7.17
N GLU A 134 4.14 -1.36 6.27
CA GLU A 134 4.18 -1.63 4.82
C GLU A 134 5.56 -1.30 4.21
N ASP A 135 6.14 -0.16 4.55
CA ASP A 135 7.47 0.27 4.06
C ASP A 135 8.56 -0.73 4.48
N VAL A 136 8.53 -1.15 5.74
CA VAL A 136 9.43 -2.17 6.29
C VAL A 136 9.25 -3.51 5.56
N HIS A 137 8.01 -3.97 5.39
CA HIS A 137 7.71 -5.23 4.72
C HIS A 137 8.26 -5.24 3.29
N ASN A 138 8.00 -4.18 2.53
CA ASN A 138 8.46 -4.05 1.15
C ASN A 138 9.99 -4.01 1.07
N SER A 139 10.64 -3.30 2.00
CA SER A 139 12.09 -3.22 2.08
C SER A 139 12.73 -4.58 2.36
N ILE A 140 12.19 -5.32 3.34
CA ILE A 140 12.68 -6.66 3.69
C ILE A 140 12.42 -7.66 2.57
N LYS A 141 11.25 -7.59 1.92
CA LYS A 141 10.92 -8.43 0.76
C LYS A 141 11.92 -8.22 -0.39
N LEU A 142 12.32 -6.98 -0.65
CA LEU A 142 13.36 -6.67 -1.63
C LEU A 142 14.72 -7.26 -1.23
N GLN A 143 15.10 -7.18 0.05
CA GLN A 143 16.34 -7.78 0.56
C GLN A 143 16.33 -9.31 0.42
N PHE A 144 15.21 -9.97 0.71
CA PHE A 144 15.07 -11.42 0.51
C PHE A 144 15.32 -11.82 -0.94
N MET A 145 14.78 -11.07 -1.90
CA MET A 145 15.05 -11.30 -3.33
C MET A 145 16.53 -11.12 -3.68
N GLN A 146 17.18 -10.06 -3.18
CA GLN A 146 18.59 -9.77 -3.44
C GLN A 146 19.52 -10.89 -2.92
N HIS A 147 19.17 -11.50 -1.81
CA HIS A 147 19.94 -12.59 -1.19
C HIS A 147 19.44 -13.99 -1.55
N ASN A 148 18.55 -14.10 -2.55
CA ASN A 148 17.99 -15.37 -3.03
C ASN A 148 17.31 -16.22 -1.95
N PHE A 149 16.73 -15.58 -0.92
CA PHE A 149 15.88 -16.26 0.05
C PHE A 149 14.53 -16.59 -0.61
N GLN A 150 14.37 -17.85 -1.04
CA GLN A 150 13.10 -18.36 -1.52
C GLN A 150 12.24 -18.80 -0.32
N ASN A 151 10.97 -18.38 -0.29
CA ASN A 151 9.97 -18.71 0.73
C ASN A 151 10.23 -18.15 2.15
N ALA A 152 11.10 -17.14 2.30
CA ALA A 152 11.22 -16.42 3.57
C ALA A 152 10.07 -15.42 3.74
N ASN A 153 9.46 -15.42 4.92
CA ASN A 153 8.43 -14.46 5.32
C ASN A 153 8.83 -13.80 6.64
N LEU A 154 8.59 -12.50 6.74
CA LEU A 154 8.69 -11.80 8.02
C LEU A 154 7.42 -12.10 8.81
N GLU A 155 7.55 -12.68 10.01
CA GLU A 155 6.39 -12.99 10.87
C GLU A 155 6.06 -11.84 11.84
N HIS A 156 7.09 -11.26 12.45
CA HIS A 156 6.93 -10.16 13.39
C HIS A 156 8.17 -9.26 13.41
N LEU A 157 7.94 -7.98 13.73
CA LEU A 157 8.98 -6.99 14.01
C LEU A 157 8.58 -6.22 15.26
N THR A 158 9.49 -6.07 16.21
CA THR A 158 9.28 -5.21 17.39
C THR A 158 10.22 -4.03 17.32
N ILE A 159 9.67 -2.82 17.47
CA ILE A 159 10.41 -1.58 17.60
C ILE A 159 10.28 -1.12 19.05
N TYR A 160 11.39 -1.08 19.77
CA TYR A 160 11.46 -0.51 21.11
C TYR A 160 11.52 1.01 20.98
N ALA A 161 10.44 1.70 21.35
CA ALA A 161 10.42 3.16 21.43
C ALA A 161 10.38 3.61 22.89
N SER A 162 10.85 4.83 23.16
CA SER A 162 10.96 5.37 24.51
C SER A 162 9.64 5.44 25.29
N THR A 163 8.51 5.46 24.59
CA THR A 163 7.17 5.57 25.17
C THR A 163 6.39 4.26 25.16
N GLN A 164 6.59 3.40 24.15
CA GLN A 164 5.87 2.15 24.00
C GLN A 164 6.55 1.24 22.98
N ASP A 165 6.59 -0.06 23.25
CA ASP A 165 7.04 -1.05 22.28
C ASP A 165 5.97 -1.27 21.20
N ILE A 166 6.39 -1.11 19.95
CA ILE A 166 5.51 -1.27 18.78
C ILE A 166 5.82 -2.62 18.15
N LYS A 167 4.85 -3.54 18.20
CA LYS A 167 4.95 -4.85 17.56
C LYS A 167 4.13 -4.88 16.27
N PHE A 168 4.81 -5.02 15.15
CA PHE A 168 4.20 -5.38 13.87
C PHE A 168 4.08 -6.90 13.77
N GLN A 169 2.85 -7.38 13.59
CA GLN A 169 2.59 -8.77 13.26
C GLN A 169 2.25 -8.85 11.78
N TYR A 170 3.16 -9.45 11.02
CA TYR A 170 3.00 -9.68 9.59
C TYR A 170 2.36 -11.04 9.42
N VAL A 171 1.04 -11.05 9.42
CA VAL A 171 0.28 -12.26 9.12
C VAL A 171 0.51 -12.55 7.64
N SER A 172 1.25 -13.62 7.33
CA SER A 172 1.24 -14.19 5.99
C SER A 172 -0.22 -14.44 5.63
N ASN A 173 -0.69 -13.93 4.50
CA ASN A 173 -2.02 -14.17 3.98
C ASN A 173 -2.18 -15.66 3.59
N LYS A 174 -2.08 -16.56 4.57
CA LYS A 174 -3.14 -17.51 4.81
C LYS A 174 -4.13 -16.82 5.75
N THR A 175 -4.71 -15.70 5.31
CA THR A 175 -6.02 -15.33 5.82
C THR A 175 -6.86 -16.56 5.54
N LYS A 176 -7.28 -17.28 6.60
CA LYS A 176 -8.56 -17.95 6.51
C LYS A 176 -9.50 -16.83 6.08
N GLU A 177 -9.84 -16.78 4.79
CA GLU A 177 -10.99 -15.98 4.38
C GLU A 177 -12.10 -16.41 5.31
N ILE A 178 -12.65 -15.44 6.05
CA ILE A 178 -13.74 -15.73 6.96
C ILE A 178 -14.84 -16.31 6.08
N THR A 179 -15.12 -17.57 6.27
CA THR A 179 -16.06 -18.28 5.40
C THR A 179 -17.47 -17.79 5.67
N ASP A 180 -18.34 -17.85 4.67
CA ASP A 180 -19.77 -17.59 4.84
C ASP A 180 -20.35 -18.42 6.00
N GLN A 181 -19.86 -19.65 6.19
CA GLN A 181 -20.27 -20.52 7.30
C GLN A 181 -19.87 -19.96 8.68
N GLU A 182 -18.70 -19.34 8.80
CA GLU A 182 -18.26 -18.66 10.02
C GLU A 182 -19.13 -17.42 10.28
N LEU A 183 -19.45 -16.63 9.25
CA LEU A 183 -20.35 -15.48 9.38
C LEU A 183 -21.77 -15.90 9.76
N ASP A 184 -22.33 -16.93 9.12
CA ASP A 184 -23.65 -17.49 9.41
C ASP A 184 -23.75 -17.97 10.86
N SER A 185 -22.69 -18.60 11.36
CA SER A 185 -22.62 -19.06 12.74
C SER A 185 -22.65 -17.89 13.73
N ILE A 186 -21.96 -16.79 13.42
CA ILE A 186 -21.96 -15.59 14.25
C ILE A 186 -23.32 -14.89 14.23
N VAL A 187 -23.92 -14.73 13.04
CA VAL A 187 -25.28 -14.17 12.89
C VAL A 187 -26.25 -14.97 13.75
N ARG A 188 -26.25 -16.29 13.59
CA ARG A 188 -27.12 -17.18 14.38
C ARG A 188 -26.91 -17.03 15.88
N ALA A 189 -25.66 -17.03 16.34
CA ALA A 189 -25.36 -16.87 17.76
C ALA A 189 -25.84 -15.52 18.32
N CYS A 190 -25.74 -14.44 17.53
CA CYS A 190 -26.28 -13.13 17.91
C CYS A 190 -27.81 -13.18 18.03
N ASP A 191 -28.48 -13.87 17.11
CA ASP A 191 -29.94 -13.98 17.06
C ASP A 191 -30.47 -14.83 18.22
N GLU A 192 -29.85 -15.98 18.47
CA GLU A 192 -30.18 -16.89 19.58
C GLU A 192 -29.92 -16.24 20.95
N SER A 193 -28.87 -15.42 21.05
CA SER A 193 -28.48 -14.74 22.29
C SER A 193 -29.10 -13.34 22.44
N LEU A 194 -29.94 -12.91 21.49
CA LEU A 194 -30.55 -11.56 21.44
C LEU A 194 -29.52 -10.42 21.55
N VAL A 195 -28.33 -10.61 20.99
CA VAL A 195 -27.28 -9.60 20.98
C VAL A 195 -27.64 -8.54 19.95
N SER A 196 -27.89 -7.31 20.42
CA SER A 196 -28.14 -6.20 19.51
C SER A 196 -26.92 -5.89 18.65
N ARG A 197 -27.16 -5.34 17.47
CA ARG A 197 -26.14 -4.83 16.55
C ARG A 197 -25.12 -3.93 17.27
N ASP A 198 -25.62 -3.01 18.09
CA ASP A 198 -24.79 -2.10 18.88
C ASP A 198 -24.00 -2.81 19.99
N GLY A 199 -24.60 -3.83 20.62
CA GLY A 199 -23.93 -4.70 21.58
C GLY A 199 -22.74 -5.41 20.94
N TYR A 200 -22.96 -6.08 19.81
CA TYR A 200 -21.90 -6.78 19.06
C TYR A 200 -20.82 -5.80 18.56
N ARG A 201 -21.20 -4.62 18.08
CA ARG A 201 -20.27 -3.57 17.66
C ARG A 201 -19.32 -3.14 18.78
N ARG A 202 -19.84 -2.96 20.00
CA ARG A 202 -19.01 -2.60 21.17
C ARG A 202 -18.05 -3.73 21.55
N LEU A 203 -18.52 -4.98 21.51
CA LEU A 203 -17.66 -6.15 21.80
C LEU A 203 -16.54 -6.30 20.77
N SER A 204 -16.88 -6.28 19.49
CA SER A 204 -15.91 -6.41 18.38
C SER A 204 -14.98 -5.21 18.25
N ALA A 205 -15.30 -4.05 18.83
CA ALA A 205 -14.39 -2.91 18.90
C ALA A 205 -13.20 -3.18 19.83
N VAL A 206 -13.46 -3.86 20.96
CA VAL A 206 -12.48 -4.11 22.02
C VAL A 206 -11.70 -5.41 21.78
N ILE A 207 -12.31 -6.43 21.16
CA ILE A 207 -11.69 -7.75 20.96
C ILE A 207 -11.15 -7.85 19.52
N PRO A 208 -9.81 -7.77 19.31
CA PRO A 208 -9.24 -7.68 17.95
C PRO A 208 -9.44 -8.93 17.10
N SER A 209 -9.63 -10.09 17.73
CA SER A 209 -9.84 -11.38 17.06
C SER A 209 -11.28 -11.59 16.59
N MET A 210 -12.23 -10.73 16.99
CA MET A 210 -13.62 -10.84 16.56
C MET A 210 -13.82 -10.29 15.15
N VAL A 211 -14.73 -10.91 14.41
CA VAL A 211 -15.22 -10.39 13.13
C VAL A 211 -15.89 -9.04 13.37
N ARG A 212 -15.55 -8.05 12.54
CA ARG A 212 -16.10 -6.71 12.65
C ARG A 212 -17.57 -6.69 12.26
N GLU A 213 -18.35 -5.89 12.98
CA GLU A 213 -19.81 -5.84 12.87
C GLU A 213 -20.32 -5.59 11.44
N TYR A 214 -19.63 -4.79 10.62
CA TYR A 214 -20.10 -4.50 9.26
C TYR A 214 -20.19 -5.74 8.37
N LEU A 215 -19.30 -6.73 8.55
CA LEU A 215 -19.35 -8.00 7.81
C LEU A 215 -20.55 -8.85 8.25
N ILE A 216 -20.87 -8.82 9.53
CA ILE A 216 -22.04 -9.51 10.09
C ILE A 216 -23.32 -8.87 9.56
N ALA A 217 -23.40 -7.54 9.54
CA ALA A 217 -24.55 -6.81 9.02
C ALA A 217 -24.77 -7.06 7.52
N GLU A 218 -23.70 -7.04 6.72
CA GLU A 218 -23.76 -7.38 5.29
C GLU A 218 -24.28 -8.81 5.09
N ARG A 219 -23.75 -9.78 5.85
CA ARG A 219 -24.24 -11.16 5.77
C ARG A 219 -25.71 -11.28 6.18
N ARG A 220 -26.13 -10.56 7.22
CA ARG A 220 -27.53 -10.55 7.69
C ARG A 220 -28.48 -10.03 6.60
N GLN A 221 -28.10 -8.97 5.91
CA GLN A 221 -28.87 -8.43 4.78
C GLN A 221 -28.99 -9.45 3.63
N LEU A 222 -27.93 -10.21 3.34
CA LEU A 222 -27.99 -11.28 2.32
C LEU A 222 -28.95 -12.40 2.73
N ILE A 223 -28.95 -12.79 4.02
CA ILE A 223 -29.89 -13.77 4.56
C ILE A 223 -31.32 -13.24 4.46
N ASP A 224 -31.57 -12.00 4.89
CA ASP A 224 -32.91 -11.39 4.84
C ASP A 224 -33.45 -11.36 3.40
N ASN A 225 -32.64 -10.92 2.43
CA ASN A 225 -33.00 -10.94 1.01
C ASN A 225 -33.30 -12.37 0.50
N ALA A 226 -32.56 -13.37 0.97
CA ALA A 226 -32.81 -14.76 0.60
C ALA A 226 -34.12 -15.27 1.22
N MET A 227 -34.41 -14.90 2.47
CA MET A 227 -35.65 -15.26 3.16
C MET A 227 -36.88 -14.61 2.53
N ASP A 228 -36.80 -13.34 2.12
CA ASP A 228 -37.90 -12.64 1.46
C ASP A 228 -38.39 -13.36 0.18
N ASN A 229 -37.47 -14.03 -0.53
CA ASN A 229 -37.79 -14.84 -1.70
C ASN A 229 -38.42 -16.20 -1.34
N LEU A 230 -38.11 -16.74 -0.16
CA LEU A 230 -38.54 -18.07 0.28
C LEU A 230 -39.86 -18.04 1.07
N ILE A 231 -40.11 -16.96 1.80
CA ILE A 231 -41.30 -16.79 2.66
C ILE A 231 -41.96 -15.46 2.27
N PRO A 232 -42.92 -15.47 1.34
CA PRO A 232 -43.65 -14.27 0.97
C PRO A 232 -44.49 -13.80 2.16
N ILE A 233 -44.04 -12.77 2.87
CA ILE A 233 -44.84 -12.13 3.92
C ILE A 233 -45.86 -11.23 3.23
N THR A 234 -47.09 -11.73 3.06
CA THR A 234 -48.21 -10.92 2.58
C THR A 234 -48.95 -10.30 3.76
N THR A 235 -49.12 -8.98 3.72
CA THR A 235 -49.95 -8.28 4.70
C THR A 235 -51.42 -8.53 4.38
N PHE A 236 -52.16 -9.12 5.32
CA PHE A 236 -53.62 -9.19 5.23
C PHE A 236 -54.24 -8.18 6.19
N GLN A 237 -55.24 -7.45 5.71
CA GLN A 237 -56.02 -6.54 6.57
C GLN A 237 -57.00 -7.36 7.40
N ILE A 238 -56.79 -7.42 8.70
CA ILE A 238 -57.78 -7.95 9.63
C ILE A 238 -58.90 -6.90 9.74
N GLN A 239 -60.07 -7.21 9.19
CA GLN A 239 -61.24 -6.33 9.34
C GLN A 239 -61.68 -6.33 10.81
N PRO A 240 -62.01 -5.16 11.41
CA PRO A 240 -62.30 -5.05 12.86
C PRO A 240 -63.60 -5.72 13.33
N ASN A 241 -64.26 -6.53 12.51
CA ASN A 241 -65.67 -6.89 12.70
C ASN A 241 -65.91 -8.29 13.25
N MET A 242 -64.93 -8.93 13.89
CA MET A 242 -65.22 -10.08 14.75
C MET A 242 -65.52 -9.59 16.18
N LYS A 243 -66.79 -9.28 16.43
CA LYS A 243 -67.32 -9.43 17.79
C LYS A 243 -67.13 -10.91 18.15
N PHE A 244 -66.28 -11.19 19.14
CA PHE A 244 -66.26 -12.50 19.79
C PHE A 244 -67.64 -12.74 20.42
N ILE A 245 -68.53 -13.42 19.71
CA ILE A 245 -69.81 -13.86 20.27
C ILE A 245 -69.51 -15.11 21.10
N SER A 246 -69.44 -14.93 22.41
CA SER A 246 -69.60 -16.02 23.36
C SER A 246 -71.07 -16.45 23.38
N GLY A 247 -71.41 -17.61 22.81
CA GLY A 247 -72.70 -18.24 23.06
C GLY A 247 -73.27 -19.10 21.94
N ASN A 248 -73.22 -20.41 22.16
CA ASN A 248 -74.04 -21.51 21.65
C ASN A 248 -74.12 -21.84 20.14
N LEU A 249 -73.98 -23.16 19.92
CA LEU A 249 -74.09 -23.94 18.69
C LEU A 249 -75.51 -23.96 18.06
N LEU A 250 -75.54 -24.41 16.80
CA LEU A 250 -76.66 -24.81 15.91
C LEU A 250 -77.12 -23.68 14.96
N ALA A 251 -77.23 -23.84 13.64
CA ALA A 251 -77.26 -25.00 12.76
C ALA A 251 -76.71 -24.69 11.35
N LEU A 252 -76.35 -25.78 10.67
CA LEU A 252 -75.92 -25.97 9.28
C LEU A 252 -76.80 -25.25 8.24
N ASP A 253 -76.22 -24.59 7.23
CA ASP A 253 -76.34 -25.03 5.82
C ASP A 253 -75.57 -24.17 4.78
N ASN A 254 -74.91 -24.92 3.88
CA ASN A 254 -74.60 -24.62 2.48
C ASN A 254 -73.34 -23.79 2.10
N SER A 255 -72.22 -24.53 1.95
CA SER A 255 -71.30 -24.63 0.79
C SER A 255 -71.06 -23.39 -0.09
N THR A 256 -69.85 -22.96 -0.46
CA THR A 256 -68.57 -23.66 -0.76
C THR A 256 -67.40 -22.67 -0.69
N ASP A 257 -66.24 -23.15 -0.20
CA ASP A 257 -64.87 -22.63 -0.38
C ASP A 257 -64.61 -21.14 -0.10
N SER A 258 -64.49 -20.81 1.18
CA SER A 258 -63.77 -19.62 1.65
C SER A 258 -62.73 -20.04 2.68
N LEU A 259 -61.62 -19.32 2.69
CA LEU A 259 -60.37 -19.50 3.46
C LEU A 259 -60.54 -19.43 5.00
N ASP A 260 -61.71 -19.74 5.54
CA ASP A 260 -62.12 -19.41 6.91
C ASP A 260 -61.64 -20.41 7.99
N ASN A 261 -60.70 -21.31 7.64
CA ASN A 261 -60.23 -22.37 8.55
C ASN A 261 -58.83 -22.12 9.14
N ILE A 262 -58.31 -20.89 9.14
CA ILE A 262 -57.13 -20.57 9.97
C ILE A 262 -57.61 -20.10 11.34
N LYS A 263 -57.80 -21.07 12.24
CA LYS A 263 -58.17 -20.82 13.63
C LYS A 263 -56.89 -20.59 14.44
N ILE A 264 -56.48 -19.33 14.60
CA ILE A 264 -55.34 -18.94 15.46
C ILE A 264 -55.74 -19.24 16.91
N LEU A 265 -55.04 -20.16 17.57
CA LEU A 265 -55.29 -20.47 18.97
C LEU A 265 -54.62 -19.39 19.84
N PRO A 266 -55.18 -19.07 21.02
CA PRO A 266 -54.57 -18.12 21.96
C PRO A 266 -53.14 -18.50 22.38
N THR A 267 -52.77 -19.78 22.26
CA THR A 267 -51.43 -20.30 22.48
C THR A 267 -50.42 -19.93 21.39
N ASP A 268 -50.90 -19.51 20.21
CA ASP A 268 -50.08 -19.19 19.04
C ASP A 268 -49.62 -17.72 19.04
N ILE A 269 -50.13 -16.92 19.99
CA ILE A 269 -49.75 -15.52 20.18
C ILE A 269 -48.70 -15.48 21.28
N GLY A 270 -47.43 -15.35 20.91
CA GLY A 270 -46.34 -15.19 21.85
C GLY A 270 -46.50 -13.92 22.68
N ASN A 271 -46.33 -14.02 24.00
CA ASN A 271 -46.24 -12.87 24.89
C ASN A 271 -44.94 -12.10 24.57
N GLY A 272 -45.02 -11.17 23.62
CA GLY A 272 -43.91 -10.28 23.30
C GLY A 272 -43.38 -9.61 24.57
N ALA A 273 -42.08 -9.74 24.80
CA ALA A 273 -41.40 -9.01 25.86
C ALA A 273 -41.36 -7.52 25.49
N TYR A 274 -41.83 -6.67 26.40
CA TYR A 274 -41.64 -5.22 26.35
C TYR A 274 -40.19 -4.86 26.71
#